data_AF-A0A4U0RJG2-F1
#
_entry.id   AF-A0A4U0RJG2-F1
#
_cell.length_a   1.000
_cell.length_b   1.000
_cell.length_c   1.000
_cell.angle_alpha   90.00
_cell.angle_beta   90.00
_cell.angle_gamma   90.00
#
_symmetry.space_group_name_H-M   'P 1'
#
loop_
_entity.id
_entity.type
_entity.pdbx_description
1 polymer ?
#
loop_
_entity_poly.entity_id
_entity_poly.type
_entity_poly.pdbx_seq_one_letter_code
_entity_poly.pdbx_strand_id
1 'polypeptide(L)'
;MVDSAQGPVEEFAAWLRQMRLVGGDLSVRELVRRTEQDGLRVARSTLQDALDAKRLPSIDNAVAMVRAMTGDEAAVDDCRTRWWRARSAVTGVPMPPPPAPPSARRPHSPAVLPPSAAVPRTDQAGADTGWPRVPAMAPERLPVWKRKKTALISFAAVLAVAAGSIYGVYAADSPRSSSGAPNPTHSSTPGAATAAAGTASAPLPPYLHIQAEVGGCLPTGYYDETAAQYQQHPSSNGRRVGQGTIDITNQTSSNEAVLLTGLHVLVRHRQPAPTTGIVVGDGQCGAAQAVRPFTTDLDKPGPVAIAQPDPGGPNDPGHPPVTFPFKISPGDPEVFELTAKDTTCDCAIAVEIDWVAAGKAGKTILDNGGHGFSVLAAPDLPAYQLGGPHNDKLVPAKYKDIVLGS
;
A
#
# COMPACT_ATOMS: atom_id res chain seq x y z
N MET A 1 -16.83 2.11 43.38
CA MET A 1 -15.48 2.66 43.24
C MET A 1 -14.76 1.72 42.29
N VAL A 2 -14.67 2.10 41.01
CA VAL A 2 -14.11 1.27 39.93
C VAL A 2 -12.69 1.75 39.67
N ASP A 3 -11.81 0.84 39.26
CA ASP A 3 -10.37 1.06 39.20
C ASP A 3 -9.97 2.04 38.06
N SER A 4 -9.37 3.17 38.44
CA SER A 4 -9.01 4.28 37.53
C SER A 4 -7.57 4.18 36.99
N ALA A 5 -6.98 2.97 36.96
CA ALA A 5 -5.55 2.77 36.68
C ALA A 5 -5.23 1.96 35.41
N GLN A 6 -6.23 1.50 34.65
CA GLN A 6 -5.99 0.80 33.38
C GLN A 6 -5.67 1.82 32.27
N GLY A 7 -4.47 1.72 31.69
CA GLY A 7 -4.05 2.63 30.61
C GLY A 7 -4.86 2.43 29.33
N PRO A 8 -4.86 3.41 28.40
CA PRO A 8 -5.70 3.38 27.18
C PRO A 8 -5.47 2.15 26.28
N VAL A 9 -4.29 1.53 26.32
CA VAL A 9 -3.99 0.27 25.61
C VAL A 9 -4.61 -0.94 26.32
N GLU A 10 -4.67 -0.93 27.65
CA GLU A 10 -5.31 -1.98 28.46
C GLU A 10 -6.84 -1.91 28.33
N GLU A 11 -7.44 -0.72 28.34
CA GLU A 11 -8.89 -0.56 28.06
C GLU A 11 -9.26 -1.15 26.69
N PHE A 12 -8.43 -0.91 25.67
CA PHE A 12 -8.64 -1.47 24.33
C PHE A 12 -8.42 -2.98 24.29
N ALA A 13 -7.38 -3.49 24.94
CA ALA A 13 -7.11 -4.93 25.04
C ALA A 13 -8.22 -5.67 25.82
N ALA A 14 -8.75 -5.08 26.89
CA ALA A 14 -9.88 -5.60 27.65
C ALA A 14 -11.13 -5.73 26.77
N TRP A 15 -11.41 -4.72 25.93
CA TRP A 15 -12.50 -4.77 24.98
C TRP A 15 -12.26 -5.79 23.85
N LEU A 16 -11.03 -5.93 23.32
CA LEU A 16 -10.70 -7.01 22.37
C LEU A 16 -10.90 -8.41 22.99
N ARG A 17 -10.52 -8.59 24.26
CA ARG A 17 -10.79 -9.83 25.01
C ARG A 17 -12.30 -10.06 25.16
N GLN A 18 -13.11 -9.02 25.37
CA GLN A 18 -14.57 -9.12 25.38
C GLN A 18 -15.14 -9.52 24.01
N MET A 19 -14.70 -8.90 22.91
CA MET A 19 -15.15 -9.25 21.55
C MET A 19 -14.77 -10.70 21.19
N ARG A 20 -13.60 -11.17 21.64
CA ARG A 20 -13.17 -12.56 21.49
C ARG A 20 -14.11 -13.54 22.21
N LEU A 21 -14.62 -13.18 23.40
CA LEU A 21 -15.63 -13.98 24.12
C LEU A 21 -17.00 -13.98 23.41
N VAL A 22 -17.45 -12.83 22.92
CA VAL A 22 -18.68 -12.72 22.10
C VAL A 22 -18.58 -13.59 20.84
N GLY A 23 -17.40 -13.64 20.21
CA GLY A 23 -17.07 -14.52 19.08
C GLY A 23 -16.95 -16.01 19.40
N GLY A 24 -17.23 -16.45 20.64
CA GLY A 24 -17.15 -17.85 21.05
C GLY A 24 -15.76 -18.32 21.50
N ASP A 25 -14.95 -17.42 22.07
CA ASP A 25 -13.58 -17.63 22.58
C ASP A 25 -12.62 -18.33 21.59
N LEU A 26 -12.65 -17.88 20.32
CA LEU A 26 -11.82 -18.44 19.25
C LEU A 26 -10.34 -18.53 19.67
N SER A 27 -9.73 -19.71 19.49
CA SER A 27 -8.30 -19.88 19.79
C SER A 27 -7.44 -18.93 18.93
N VAL A 28 -6.27 -18.52 19.41
CA VAL A 28 -5.38 -17.63 18.65
C VAL A 28 -5.01 -18.24 17.28
N ARG A 29 -4.92 -19.56 17.16
CA ARG A 29 -4.69 -20.25 15.86
C ARG A 29 -5.88 -20.09 14.90
N GLU A 30 -7.11 -20.11 15.41
CA GLU A 30 -8.33 -19.88 14.62
C GLU A 30 -8.45 -18.41 14.19
N LEU A 31 -8.02 -17.47 15.03
CA LEU A 31 -7.95 -16.05 14.67
C LEU A 31 -6.93 -15.77 13.55
N VAL A 32 -5.74 -16.37 13.58
CA VAL A 32 -4.81 -16.31 12.42
C VAL A 32 -5.51 -16.85 11.18
N ARG A 33 -6.11 -18.05 11.27
CA ARG A 33 -6.76 -18.72 10.14
C ARG A 33 -7.92 -17.91 9.53
N ARG A 34 -8.70 -17.19 10.34
CA ARG A 34 -9.82 -16.35 9.88
C ARG A 34 -9.35 -15.03 9.29
N THR A 35 -8.44 -14.32 9.96
CA THR A 35 -7.87 -13.07 9.42
C THR A 35 -7.15 -13.32 8.08
N GLU A 36 -6.50 -14.48 7.93
CA GLU A 36 -5.92 -14.99 6.68
C GLU A 36 -6.96 -15.31 5.59
N GLN A 37 -8.20 -15.69 5.94
CA GLN A 37 -9.32 -15.82 4.99
C GLN A 37 -9.95 -14.47 4.63
N ASP A 38 -9.99 -13.52 5.56
CA ASP A 38 -10.50 -12.15 5.36
C ASP A 38 -9.49 -11.23 4.63
N GLY A 39 -8.39 -11.79 4.13
CA GLY A 39 -7.39 -11.11 3.29
C GLY A 39 -6.23 -10.42 4.01
N LEU A 40 -6.20 -10.40 5.35
CA LEU A 40 -5.12 -9.79 6.14
C LEU A 40 -4.65 -10.73 7.26
N ARG A 41 -3.62 -11.52 6.99
CA ARG A 41 -3.08 -12.51 7.94
C ARG A 41 -2.40 -11.86 9.15
N VAL A 42 -3.14 -11.67 10.25
CA VAL A 42 -2.58 -11.14 11.50
C VAL A 42 -1.70 -12.20 12.16
N ALA A 43 -0.43 -11.86 12.42
CA ALA A 43 0.53 -12.80 13.00
C ALA A 43 0.17 -13.19 14.44
N ARG A 44 0.49 -14.43 14.83
CA ARG A 44 0.19 -14.97 16.18
C ARG A 44 0.77 -14.10 17.31
N SER A 45 1.97 -13.57 17.16
CA SER A 45 2.57 -12.62 18.10
C SER A 45 1.72 -11.36 18.22
N THR A 46 1.40 -10.69 17.11
CA THR A 46 0.55 -9.49 17.07
C THR A 46 -0.81 -9.71 17.75
N LEU A 47 -1.46 -10.87 17.51
CA LEU A 47 -2.70 -11.24 18.20
C LEU A 47 -2.53 -11.33 19.72
N GLN A 48 -1.44 -11.94 20.18
CA GLN A 48 -1.16 -12.09 21.62
C GLN A 48 -0.74 -10.77 22.25
N ASP A 49 0.13 -9.98 21.62
CA ASP A 49 0.60 -8.69 22.16
C ASP A 49 -0.50 -7.63 22.25
N ALA A 50 -1.51 -7.69 21.36
CA ALA A 50 -2.72 -6.88 21.44
C ALA A 50 -3.71 -7.35 22.52
N LEU A 51 -3.87 -8.67 22.72
CA LEU A 51 -4.73 -9.22 23.79
C LEU A 51 -4.10 -9.11 25.18
N ASP A 52 -2.77 -9.16 25.26
CA ASP A 52 -1.95 -9.00 26.47
C ASP A 52 -1.62 -7.52 26.78
N ALA A 53 -2.25 -6.56 26.08
CA ALA A 53 -2.07 -5.11 26.22
C ALA A 53 -0.63 -4.55 26.03
N LYS A 54 0.34 -5.36 25.59
CA LYS A 54 1.75 -4.96 25.44
C LYS A 54 1.97 -3.88 24.39
N ARG A 55 1.11 -3.84 23.37
CA ARG A 55 1.17 -2.86 22.27
C ARG A 55 -0.21 -2.66 21.65
N LEU A 56 -0.56 -1.41 21.34
CA LEU A 56 -1.71 -1.12 20.47
C LEU A 56 -1.40 -1.62 19.03
N PRO A 57 -2.21 -2.53 18.44
CA PRO A 57 -2.03 -2.97 17.05
C PRO A 57 -2.28 -1.84 16.06
N SER A 58 -1.97 -2.02 14.76
CA SER A 58 -2.50 -1.09 13.72
C SER A 58 -4.03 -1.19 13.64
N ILE A 59 -4.67 -0.17 13.07
CA ILE A 59 -6.13 -0.14 12.93
C ILE A 59 -6.64 -1.32 12.09
N ASP A 60 -5.89 -1.73 11.07
CA ASP A 60 -6.23 -2.82 10.14
C ASP A 60 -6.12 -4.18 10.82
N ASN A 61 -5.04 -4.38 11.59
CA ASN A 61 -4.90 -5.56 12.44
C ASN A 61 -6.03 -5.64 13.47
N ALA A 62 -6.42 -4.50 14.08
CA ALA A 62 -7.53 -4.43 15.04
C ALA A 62 -8.90 -4.71 14.39
N VAL A 63 -9.16 -4.15 13.21
CA VAL A 63 -10.37 -4.37 12.42
C VAL A 63 -10.47 -5.83 11.98
N ALA A 64 -9.39 -6.41 11.44
CA ALA A 64 -9.34 -7.81 11.05
C ALA A 64 -9.54 -8.74 12.27
N MET A 65 -8.91 -8.44 13.42
CA MET A 65 -9.13 -9.16 14.67
C MET A 65 -10.60 -9.19 15.06
N VAL A 66 -11.28 -8.04 15.08
CA VAL A 66 -12.69 -7.96 15.50
C VAL A 66 -13.62 -8.61 14.48
N ARG A 67 -13.41 -8.39 13.17
CA ARG A 67 -14.19 -9.06 12.12
C ARG A 67 -14.06 -10.59 12.20
N ALA A 68 -12.85 -11.12 12.37
CA ALA A 68 -12.60 -12.54 12.55
C ALA A 68 -13.22 -13.13 13.83
N MET A 69 -13.35 -12.32 14.90
CA MET A 69 -14.04 -12.69 16.13
C MET A 69 -15.56 -12.73 15.95
N THR A 70 -16.17 -11.61 15.54
CA THR A 70 -17.63 -11.39 15.65
C THR A 70 -18.40 -11.59 14.34
N GLY A 71 -17.78 -11.31 13.19
CA GLY A 71 -18.47 -11.19 11.90
C GLY A 71 -19.46 -10.01 11.80
N ASP A 72 -19.41 -9.07 12.75
CA ASP A 72 -20.35 -7.95 12.87
C ASP A 72 -19.67 -6.61 12.59
N GLU A 73 -20.12 -5.89 11.56
CA GLU A 73 -19.58 -4.58 11.20
C GLU A 73 -19.88 -3.49 12.25
N ALA A 74 -20.94 -3.63 13.07
CA ALA A 74 -21.18 -2.68 14.16
C ALA A 74 -20.10 -2.79 15.25
N ALA A 75 -19.63 -4.01 15.55
CA ALA A 75 -18.46 -4.22 16.39
C ALA A 75 -17.16 -3.69 15.74
N VAL A 76 -17.05 -3.71 14.41
CA VAL A 76 -15.91 -3.13 13.68
C VAL A 76 -15.91 -1.60 13.75
N ASP A 77 -17.07 -0.93 13.74
CA ASP A 77 -17.15 0.53 13.94
C ASP A 77 -16.87 0.96 15.40
N ASP A 78 -17.31 0.16 16.38
CA ASP A 78 -16.88 0.34 17.78
C ASP A 78 -15.36 0.09 17.93
N CYS A 79 -14.78 -0.86 17.17
CA CYS A 79 -13.32 -1.07 17.10
C CYS A 79 -12.60 0.19 16.63
N ARG A 80 -12.99 0.76 15.48
CA ARG A 80 -12.43 2.00 14.92
C ARG A 80 -12.49 3.14 15.94
N THR A 81 -13.65 3.31 16.59
CA THR A 81 -13.89 4.36 17.57
C THR A 81 -13.01 4.21 18.82
N ARG A 82 -12.90 3.00 19.38
CA ARG A 82 -12.09 2.74 20.58
C ARG A 82 -10.60 2.75 20.30
N TRP A 83 -10.18 2.22 19.16
CA TRP A 83 -8.79 2.25 18.71
C TRP A 83 -8.30 3.69 18.57
N TRP A 84 -9.11 4.57 17.98
CA TRP A 84 -8.77 5.99 17.89
C TRP A 84 -8.68 6.69 19.24
N ARG A 85 -9.58 6.39 20.18
CA ARG A 85 -9.46 6.91 21.57
C ARG A 85 -8.17 6.44 22.24
N ALA A 86 -7.83 5.16 22.08
CA ALA A 86 -6.60 4.59 22.62
C ALA A 86 -5.35 5.22 21.99
N ARG A 87 -5.30 5.37 20.65
CA ARG A 87 -4.22 6.09 19.95
C ARG A 87 -4.12 7.53 20.44
N SER A 88 -5.22 8.27 20.49
CA SER A 88 -5.25 9.68 20.91
C SER A 88 -4.71 9.87 22.32
N ALA A 89 -5.05 8.97 23.25
CA ALA A 89 -4.57 9.01 24.63
C ALA A 89 -3.09 8.59 24.78
N VAL A 90 -2.54 7.81 23.84
CA VAL A 90 -1.12 7.41 23.81
C VAL A 90 -0.24 8.45 23.11
N THR A 91 -0.73 9.10 22.03
CA THR A 91 0.07 9.98 21.17
C THR A 91 -0.24 11.47 21.30
N GLY A 92 -1.33 11.84 21.99
CA GLY A 92 -1.83 13.22 22.07
C GLY A 92 -2.49 13.75 20.79
N VAL A 93 -2.53 12.95 19.71
CA VAL A 93 -3.17 13.34 18.43
C VAL A 93 -4.68 13.30 18.59
N PRO A 94 -5.44 14.37 18.28
CA PRO A 94 -6.90 14.35 18.37
C PRO A 94 -7.54 13.28 17.48
N MET A 95 -8.63 12.66 17.98
CA MET A 95 -9.48 11.78 17.18
C MET A 95 -10.04 12.57 15.97
N PRO A 96 -10.06 11.99 14.75
CA PRO A 96 -10.66 12.64 13.59
C PRO A 96 -12.15 12.94 13.85
N PRO A 97 -12.70 14.03 13.30
CA PRO A 97 -14.12 14.34 13.45
C PRO A 97 -14.97 13.23 12.82
N PRO A 98 -16.11 12.86 13.42
CA PRO A 98 -17.01 11.88 12.81
C PRO A 98 -17.49 12.39 11.45
N PRO A 99 -17.72 11.49 10.47
CA PRO A 99 -18.18 11.89 9.13
C PRO A 99 -19.47 12.70 9.26
N ALA A 100 -19.52 13.85 8.56
CA ALA A 100 -20.69 14.71 8.59
C ALA A 100 -21.93 13.92 8.10
N PRO A 101 -23.09 14.04 8.78
CA PRO A 101 -24.29 13.31 8.37
C PRO A 101 -24.62 13.65 6.91
N PRO A 102 -25.01 12.68 6.08
CA PRO A 102 -25.17 12.85 4.64
C PRO A 102 -26.15 13.99 4.37
N SER A 103 -25.60 15.11 3.87
CA SER A 103 -26.37 16.35 3.74
C SER A 103 -27.56 16.13 2.82
N ALA A 104 -28.76 16.21 3.39
CA ALA A 104 -30.01 16.01 2.67
C ALA A 104 -30.03 16.94 1.45
N ARG A 105 -30.09 16.35 0.25
CA ARG A 105 -30.07 17.11 -1.00
C ARG A 105 -31.21 18.12 -0.98
N ARG A 106 -30.87 19.42 -0.91
CA ARG A 106 -31.82 20.47 -1.26
C ARG A 106 -32.23 20.20 -2.73
N PRO A 107 -33.52 20.06 -3.05
CA PRO A 107 -33.92 19.94 -4.44
C PRO A 107 -33.52 21.22 -5.18
N HIS A 108 -32.66 21.09 -6.19
CA HIS A 108 -32.32 22.21 -7.05
C HIS A 108 -33.58 22.60 -7.83
N SER A 109 -33.98 23.88 -7.75
CA SER A 109 -35.05 24.41 -8.60
C SER A 109 -34.69 24.16 -10.08
N PRO A 110 -35.62 23.64 -10.90
CA PRO A 110 -35.31 23.33 -12.29
C PRO A 110 -34.98 24.61 -13.06
N ALA A 111 -33.76 24.68 -13.59
CA ALA A 111 -33.39 25.73 -14.53
C ALA A 111 -34.21 25.58 -15.81
N VAL A 112 -34.81 26.67 -16.28
CA VAL A 112 -35.62 26.67 -17.51
C VAL A 112 -34.70 26.49 -18.72
N LEU A 113 -34.79 25.31 -19.35
CA LEU A 113 -34.19 25.08 -20.66
C LEU A 113 -35.02 25.80 -21.75
N PRO A 114 -34.39 26.45 -22.74
CA PRO A 114 -35.10 26.97 -23.91
C PRO A 114 -35.67 25.81 -24.75
N PRO A 115 -36.79 26.03 -25.46
CA PRO A 115 -37.45 24.97 -26.21
C PRO A 115 -36.61 24.52 -27.42
N SER A 116 -36.25 23.24 -27.46
CA SER A 116 -35.69 22.61 -28.66
C SER A 116 -36.76 22.48 -29.74
N ALA A 117 -36.35 22.58 -31.01
CA ALA A 117 -37.26 22.60 -32.15
C ALA A 117 -38.01 21.25 -32.34
N ALA A 118 -39.27 21.33 -32.77
CA ALA A 118 -40.11 20.15 -32.96
C ALA A 118 -39.69 19.33 -34.19
N VAL A 119 -39.51 18.02 -33.99
CA VAL A 119 -39.41 17.03 -35.07
C VAL A 119 -40.82 16.43 -35.31
N PRO A 120 -41.28 16.25 -36.57
CA PRO A 120 -42.62 15.70 -36.83
C PRO A 120 -42.80 14.28 -36.28
N ARG A 121 -43.96 14.01 -35.67
CA ARG A 121 -44.39 12.67 -35.28
C ARG A 121 -45.08 11.99 -36.46
N THR A 122 -44.52 10.90 -36.96
CA THR A 122 -45.22 9.97 -37.85
C THR A 122 -45.92 8.89 -37.01
N ASP A 123 -47.23 8.76 -37.17
CA ASP A 123 -48.01 7.65 -36.59
C ASP A 123 -47.86 6.35 -37.41
N GLN A 124 -48.46 5.25 -36.91
CA GLN A 124 -48.38 3.84 -37.35
C GLN A 124 -47.22 3.03 -36.77
N ALA A 125 -47.38 1.73 -36.46
CA ALA A 125 -48.60 0.93 -36.20
C ALA A 125 -48.22 -0.30 -35.34
N GLY A 126 -49.20 -1.06 -34.86
CA GLY A 126 -48.96 -2.20 -33.97
C GLY A 126 -48.22 -3.38 -34.63
N ALA A 127 -47.33 -4.01 -33.87
CA ALA A 127 -46.71 -5.29 -34.21
C ALA A 127 -46.55 -6.14 -32.94
N ASP A 128 -47.33 -7.22 -32.82
CA ASP A 128 -47.14 -8.23 -31.78
C ASP A 128 -45.78 -8.91 -31.94
N THR A 129 -45.00 -8.94 -30.85
CA THR A 129 -43.80 -9.77 -30.73
C THR A 129 -43.82 -10.49 -29.38
N GLY A 130 -44.31 -11.74 -29.41
CA GLY A 130 -44.53 -12.54 -28.21
C GLY A 130 -43.23 -13.02 -27.56
N TRP A 131 -42.99 -12.62 -26.30
CA TRP A 131 -41.95 -13.19 -25.47
C TRP A 131 -42.46 -14.47 -24.78
N PRO A 132 -41.89 -15.66 -25.05
CA PRO A 132 -42.32 -16.89 -24.39
C PRO A 132 -41.92 -16.88 -22.91
N ARG A 133 -42.88 -17.14 -22.03
CA ARG A 133 -42.62 -17.31 -20.59
C ARG A 133 -41.82 -18.59 -20.35
N VAL A 134 -40.59 -18.44 -19.87
CA VAL A 134 -39.77 -19.57 -19.41
C VAL A 134 -40.35 -20.11 -18.09
N PRO A 135 -40.66 -21.42 -17.96
CA PRO A 135 -41.09 -21.99 -16.68
C PRO A 135 -39.95 -21.98 -15.66
N ALA A 136 -40.25 -21.67 -14.39
CA ALA A 136 -39.27 -21.77 -13.32
C ALA A 136 -38.97 -23.25 -13.00
N MET A 137 -37.72 -23.67 -13.15
CA MET A 137 -37.27 -24.99 -12.73
C MET A 137 -37.20 -25.05 -11.19
N ALA A 138 -37.81 -26.08 -10.60
CA ALA A 138 -37.61 -26.39 -9.19
C ALA A 138 -36.24 -27.06 -8.97
N PRO A 139 -35.51 -26.78 -7.88
CA PRO A 139 -34.21 -27.37 -7.64
C PRO A 139 -34.34 -28.86 -7.24
N GLU A 140 -33.77 -29.75 -8.06
CA GLU A 140 -33.61 -31.16 -7.71
C GLU A 140 -32.67 -31.33 -6.50
N ARG A 141 -33.02 -32.27 -5.61
CA ARG A 141 -32.25 -32.56 -4.40
C ARG A 141 -31.30 -33.74 -4.64
N LEU A 142 -30.02 -33.45 -4.88
CA LEU A 142 -29.00 -34.50 -4.98
C LEU A 142 -28.74 -35.17 -3.61
N PRO A 143 -28.43 -36.48 -3.57
CA PRO A 143 -28.48 -37.28 -2.35
C PRO A 143 -27.22 -37.19 -1.47
N VAL A 144 -27.41 -37.24 -0.15
CA VAL A 144 -26.34 -37.26 0.85
C VAL A 144 -25.74 -38.66 0.99
N TRP A 145 -24.50 -38.86 0.53
CA TRP A 145 -23.79 -40.15 0.71
C TRP A 145 -22.77 -40.11 1.86
N LYS A 146 -23.03 -40.91 2.91
CA LYS A 146 -22.12 -41.11 4.05
C LYS A 146 -21.23 -42.34 3.86
N ARG A 147 -19.92 -42.13 3.80
CA ARG A 147 -18.84 -43.06 4.21
C ARG A 147 -17.55 -42.25 4.33
N LYS A 148 -16.63 -42.46 5.26
CA LYS A 148 -16.54 -43.02 6.61
C LYS A 148 -15.03 -42.90 6.92
N LYS A 149 -14.63 -42.70 8.18
CA LYS A 149 -13.22 -42.44 8.53
C LYS A 149 -12.32 -43.67 8.31
N THR A 150 -11.08 -43.43 7.89
CA THR A 150 -9.90 -44.13 8.40
C THR A 150 -8.84 -43.08 8.77
N ALA A 151 -8.00 -43.43 9.75
CA ALA A 151 -6.84 -42.66 10.21
C ALA A 151 -5.81 -43.65 10.74
N LEU A 152 -4.53 -43.25 10.77
CA LEU A 152 -3.39 -43.70 11.60
C LEU A 152 -2.12 -43.17 10.88
N ILE A 153 -1.43 -42.16 11.42
CA ILE A 153 -0.29 -42.25 12.36
C ILE A 153 0.99 -42.85 11.72
N SER A 154 2.05 -42.03 11.70
CA SER A 154 3.44 -42.42 12.04
C SER A 154 4.21 -41.17 12.47
N PHE A 155 5.13 -41.32 13.44
CA PHE A 155 5.72 -40.18 14.16
C PHE A 155 7.14 -40.55 14.68
N ALA A 156 8.19 -40.04 14.03
CA ALA A 156 9.59 -39.99 14.49
C ALA A 156 10.35 -38.99 13.58
N ALA A 157 11.18 -38.02 14.01
CA ALA A 157 12.00 -37.77 15.21
C ALA A 157 13.39 -38.44 15.21
N VAL A 158 14.44 -37.61 15.01
CA VAL A 158 15.82 -37.72 15.56
C VAL A 158 16.34 -36.28 15.77
N LEU A 159 17.29 -36.09 16.71
CA LEU A 159 17.86 -34.79 17.13
C LEU A 159 19.41 -34.84 17.18
N ALA A 160 20.03 -33.64 17.20
CA ALA A 160 21.45 -33.37 17.50
C ALA A 160 22.49 -33.91 16.48
N VAL A 161 23.76 -33.47 16.43
CA VAL A 161 24.67 -32.69 17.33
C VAL A 161 25.49 -31.71 16.42
N ALA A 162 26.44 -30.81 16.77
CA ALA A 162 27.28 -30.58 17.96
C ALA A 162 27.82 -29.11 18.10
N ALA A 163 28.95 -28.97 18.81
CA ALA A 163 29.84 -27.81 19.00
C ALA A 163 30.45 -27.25 17.69
N GLY A 164 31.01 -26.04 17.57
CA GLY A 164 32.01 -25.30 18.37
C GLY A 164 33.00 -24.62 17.38
N SER A 165 33.97 -23.76 17.70
CA SER A 165 34.48 -23.19 18.95
C SER A 165 35.37 -21.95 18.68
N ILE A 166 35.38 -20.97 19.60
CA ILE A 166 36.51 -20.10 20.06
C ILE A 166 37.39 -19.36 19.02
N TYR A 167 37.44 -18.01 19.13
CA TYR A 167 38.60 -17.07 19.18
C TYR A 167 38.12 -15.65 18.79
N GLY A 168 38.70 -14.53 19.25
CA GLY A 168 39.80 -14.35 20.20
C GLY A 168 40.07 -12.85 20.44
N VAL A 169 40.29 -12.47 21.71
CA VAL A 169 40.51 -11.09 22.21
C VAL A 169 41.57 -10.29 21.46
N TYR A 170 41.27 -9.02 21.16
CA TYR A 170 42.19 -7.88 21.39
C TYR A 170 41.42 -6.69 21.98
N ALA A 171 42.10 -5.88 22.80
CA ALA A 171 41.49 -4.82 23.62
C ALA A 171 42.38 -3.58 23.68
N ALA A 172 41.76 -2.41 23.96
CA ALA A 172 42.38 -1.11 24.24
C ALA A 172 43.22 -0.51 23.06
N ASP A 173 43.13 0.78 22.76
CA ASP A 173 43.49 1.85 23.69
C ASP A 173 42.67 3.15 23.52
N SER A 174 42.73 4.04 24.52
CA SER A 174 42.02 5.33 24.57
C SER A 174 42.88 6.42 25.21
N PRO A 175 43.54 7.30 24.42
CA PRO A 175 44.16 8.51 24.94
C PRO A 175 43.12 9.51 25.47
N ARG A 176 43.36 10.07 26.66
CA ARG A 176 42.56 11.15 27.25
C ARG A 176 43.07 12.53 26.84
N SER A 177 42.14 13.47 26.76
CA SER A 177 42.29 14.90 27.10
C SER A 177 43.39 15.74 26.44
N SER A 178 42.97 16.77 25.70
CA SER A 178 43.61 18.09 25.81
C SER A 178 42.54 19.19 25.87
N SER A 179 42.76 20.17 26.75
CA SER A 179 41.87 21.30 27.00
C SER A 179 42.36 22.56 26.26
N GLY A 180 41.47 23.33 25.64
CA GLY A 180 41.86 24.59 25.00
C GLY A 180 40.71 25.38 24.37
N ALA A 181 40.04 26.22 25.17
CA ALA A 181 39.40 27.44 24.66
C ALA A 181 40.45 28.58 24.70
N PRO A 182 40.34 29.60 23.84
CA PRO A 182 39.44 30.70 24.20
C PRO A 182 38.60 31.27 23.03
N ASN A 183 37.56 32.02 23.41
CA ASN A 183 36.85 32.95 22.52
C ASN A 183 37.76 34.14 22.15
N PRO A 184 37.50 34.79 21.00
CA PRO A 184 37.31 36.24 21.04
C PRO A 184 35.95 36.67 20.47
N THR A 185 35.60 37.93 20.74
CA THR A 185 34.22 38.43 20.69
C THR A 185 33.97 39.40 19.52
N HIS A 186 32.81 39.25 18.86
CA HIS A 186 32.12 40.18 17.94
C HIS A 186 32.91 40.95 16.85
N SER A 187 32.45 40.78 15.61
CA SER A 187 32.41 41.85 14.59
C SER A 187 31.23 41.58 13.66
N SER A 188 30.30 42.53 13.52
CA SER A 188 29.11 42.39 12.67
C SER A 188 29.08 43.46 11.59
N THR A 189 29.22 43.05 10.32
CA THR A 189 28.99 43.92 9.15
C THR A 189 28.35 43.10 8.03
N PRO A 190 27.17 43.48 7.49
CA PRO A 190 26.55 42.79 6.36
C PRO A 190 27.09 43.29 5.02
N GLY A 191 27.33 42.39 4.06
CA GLY A 191 27.70 42.78 2.70
C GLY A 191 27.96 41.60 1.76
N ALA A 192 27.65 41.79 0.47
CA ALA A 192 27.91 40.90 -0.66
C ALA A 192 27.38 39.45 -0.56
N ALA A 193 26.25 39.19 -1.21
CA ALA A 193 25.85 37.83 -1.57
C ALA A 193 26.72 37.31 -2.72
N THR A 194 27.79 36.58 -2.41
CA THR A 194 28.49 35.74 -3.39
C THR A 194 27.64 34.52 -3.72
N ALA A 195 27.56 34.17 -5.02
CA ALA A 195 26.83 32.99 -5.47
C ALA A 195 27.41 31.72 -4.81
N ALA A 196 26.53 30.86 -4.30
CA ALA A 196 26.94 29.63 -3.63
C ALA A 196 27.66 28.70 -4.62
N ALA A 197 28.96 28.52 -4.43
CA ALA A 197 29.70 27.44 -5.06
C ALA A 197 29.05 26.10 -4.66
N GLY A 198 29.01 25.13 -5.58
CA GLY A 198 28.24 23.90 -5.42
C GLY A 198 28.57 23.15 -4.13
N THR A 199 27.67 23.23 -3.15
CA THR A 199 27.78 22.51 -1.88
C THR A 199 27.83 21.02 -2.16
N ALA A 200 28.92 20.36 -1.78
CA ALA A 200 29.00 18.90 -1.88
C ALA A 200 27.85 18.27 -1.07
N SER A 201 27.09 17.39 -1.72
CA SER A 201 25.95 16.71 -1.09
C SER A 201 26.37 16.04 0.22
N ALA A 202 25.70 16.37 1.32
CA ALA A 202 25.94 15.69 2.58
C ALA A 202 25.56 14.20 2.46
N PRO A 203 26.29 13.29 3.12
CA PRO A 203 25.88 11.88 3.23
C PRO A 203 24.61 11.78 4.08
N LEU A 204 23.72 10.86 3.71
CA LEU A 204 22.46 10.59 4.42
C LEU A 204 22.73 10.31 5.91
N PRO A 205 22.21 11.11 6.85
CA PRO A 205 22.48 10.89 8.27
C PRO A 205 21.79 9.63 8.78
N PRO A 206 22.39 8.90 9.74
CA PRO A 206 21.95 7.55 10.14
C PRO A 206 20.58 7.51 10.85
N TYR A 207 19.98 8.66 11.18
CA TYR A 207 18.63 8.77 11.74
C TYR A 207 17.55 9.01 10.68
N LEU A 208 17.93 9.23 9.41
CA LEU A 208 17.02 9.45 8.28
C LEU A 208 17.08 8.24 7.34
N HIS A 209 15.98 7.51 7.26
CA HIS A 209 15.84 6.35 6.40
C HIS A 209 14.93 6.71 5.22
N ILE A 210 15.48 6.59 4.02
CA ILE A 210 14.76 6.77 2.76
C ILE A 210 15.01 5.48 1.97
N GLN A 211 13.94 4.77 1.64
CA GLN A 211 13.97 3.51 0.89
C GLN A 211 12.86 3.52 -0.16
N ALA A 212 13.04 2.80 -1.27
CA ALA A 212 11.99 2.62 -2.26
C ALA A 212 11.94 1.18 -2.76
N GLU A 213 10.73 0.68 -2.96
CA GLU A 213 10.43 -0.65 -3.49
C GLU A 213 9.43 -0.56 -4.65
N VAL A 214 9.26 -1.64 -5.43
CA VAL A 214 8.31 -1.65 -6.56
C VAL A 214 6.89 -1.76 -6.01
N GLY A 215 6.33 -0.61 -5.70
CA GLY A 215 5.05 -0.41 -5.07
C GLY A 215 3.85 -0.92 -5.86
N GLY A 216 2.70 -0.88 -5.21
CA GLY A 216 1.43 -1.35 -5.75
C GLY A 216 1.40 -2.87 -6.06
N CYS A 217 0.19 -3.41 -6.12
CA CYS A 217 -0.06 -4.74 -6.67
C CYS A 217 -0.40 -4.59 -8.15
N LEU A 218 0.43 -5.15 -9.03
CA LEU A 218 0.14 -5.30 -10.46
C LEU A 218 0.05 -6.80 -10.75
N PRO A 219 -1.16 -7.34 -10.95
CA PRO A 219 -1.39 -8.78 -11.14
C PRO A 219 -1.04 -9.26 -12.55
N THR A 220 -0.26 -8.48 -13.31
CA THR A 220 -0.22 -8.56 -14.77
C THR A 220 1.21 -8.63 -15.28
N GLY A 221 1.54 -9.78 -15.88
CA GLY A 221 2.87 -10.10 -16.39
C GLY A 221 2.94 -10.07 -17.92
N TYR A 222 4.04 -9.55 -18.45
CA TYR A 222 4.51 -9.77 -19.81
C TYR A 222 5.33 -11.05 -19.88
N TYR A 223 5.08 -11.85 -20.92
CA TYR A 223 5.83 -13.05 -21.24
C TYR A 223 6.23 -13.02 -22.72
N ASP A 224 7.52 -13.19 -23.01
CA ASP A 224 8.07 -13.23 -24.37
C ASP A 224 7.87 -14.63 -25.01
N GLU A 225 6.62 -15.07 -25.04
CA GLU A 225 6.19 -16.35 -25.60
C GLU A 225 4.78 -16.23 -26.18
N THR A 226 4.33 -17.24 -26.95
CA THR A 226 2.96 -17.27 -27.47
C THR A 226 1.98 -17.81 -26.42
N ALA A 227 0.71 -17.41 -26.53
CA ALA A 227 -0.39 -17.92 -25.69
C ALA A 227 -0.47 -19.47 -25.69
N ALA A 228 -0.08 -20.12 -26.79
CA ALA A 228 -0.06 -21.58 -26.89
C ALA A 228 1.11 -22.24 -26.12
N GLN A 229 2.25 -21.55 -25.99
CA GLN A 229 3.38 -22.02 -25.16
C GLN A 229 3.04 -21.85 -23.67
N TYR A 230 2.57 -20.66 -23.29
CA TYR A 230 2.14 -20.37 -21.92
C TYR A 230 1.05 -21.33 -21.43
N GLN A 231 0.05 -21.66 -22.27
CA GLN A 231 -0.99 -22.64 -21.91
C GLN A 231 -0.47 -24.08 -21.76
N GLN A 232 0.65 -24.44 -22.38
CA GLN A 232 1.26 -25.78 -22.23
C GLN A 232 2.18 -25.84 -21.01
N HIS A 233 2.95 -24.79 -20.77
CA HIS A 233 3.93 -24.70 -19.68
C HIS A 233 3.97 -23.26 -19.13
N PRO A 234 3.06 -22.88 -18.20
CA PRO A 234 3.00 -21.52 -17.68
C PRO A 234 4.32 -21.09 -17.05
N SER A 235 4.96 -20.07 -17.63
CA SER A 235 6.25 -19.59 -17.15
C SER A 235 6.12 -18.76 -15.87
N SER A 236 7.13 -18.84 -15.00
CA SER A 236 7.26 -18.01 -13.79
C SER A 236 8.18 -16.79 -13.97
N ASN A 237 8.73 -16.55 -15.18
CA ASN A 237 9.68 -15.47 -15.45
C ASN A 237 9.03 -14.14 -15.91
N GLY A 238 7.73 -13.97 -15.69
CA GLY A 238 6.97 -12.82 -16.18
C GLY A 238 7.47 -11.48 -15.65
N ARG A 239 7.55 -10.46 -16.52
CA ARG A 239 7.91 -9.09 -16.14
C ARG A 239 6.65 -8.30 -15.79
N ARG A 240 6.60 -7.60 -14.65
CA ARG A 240 5.45 -6.73 -14.28
C ARG A 240 5.17 -5.71 -15.39
N VAL A 241 3.92 -5.58 -15.81
CA VAL A 241 3.42 -4.63 -16.83
C VAL A 241 2.49 -3.61 -16.19
N GLY A 242 2.59 -2.35 -16.64
CA GLY A 242 1.57 -1.35 -16.40
C GLY A 242 2.08 -0.01 -15.91
N GLN A 243 1.22 0.70 -15.18
CA GLN A 243 1.62 1.95 -14.52
C GLN A 243 2.62 1.58 -13.43
N GLY A 244 3.90 1.87 -13.68
CA GLY A 244 4.99 1.50 -12.79
C GLY A 244 4.93 2.29 -11.49
N THR A 245 4.45 1.66 -10.43
CA THR A 245 4.35 2.23 -9.09
C THR A 245 5.61 1.94 -8.27
N ILE A 246 6.09 2.93 -7.53
CA ILE A 246 7.28 2.87 -6.68
C ILE A 246 6.92 3.51 -5.34
N ASP A 247 6.96 2.73 -4.26
CA ASP A 247 6.60 3.20 -2.92
C ASP A 247 7.87 3.67 -2.20
N ILE A 248 7.99 4.98 -2.01
CA ILE A 248 9.16 5.62 -1.40
C ILE A 248 8.82 5.91 0.07
N THR A 249 9.31 5.06 0.97
CA THR A 249 9.11 5.23 2.41
C THR A 249 10.17 6.15 3.00
N ASN A 250 9.72 7.26 3.60
CA ASN A 250 10.56 8.26 4.25
C ASN A 250 10.31 8.25 5.77
N GLN A 251 11.36 8.04 6.57
CA GLN A 251 11.26 7.93 8.03
C GLN A 251 12.41 8.67 8.72
N THR A 252 12.14 9.29 9.87
CA THR A 252 13.16 9.84 10.78
C THR A 252 12.99 9.26 12.18
N SER A 253 14.11 9.04 12.87
CA SER A 253 14.14 8.79 14.32
C SER A 253 14.54 10.03 15.13
N SER A 254 14.88 11.14 14.47
CA SER A 254 15.24 12.40 15.12
C SER A 254 14.02 13.29 15.40
N ASN A 255 14.04 13.96 16.56
CA ASN A 255 13.09 15.02 16.92
C ASN A 255 13.40 16.37 16.25
N GLU A 256 14.54 16.51 15.58
CA GLU A 256 14.86 17.67 14.76
C GLU A 256 14.01 17.68 13.46
N ALA A 257 13.77 18.87 12.91
CA ALA A 257 13.08 18.99 11.63
C ALA A 257 13.94 18.45 10.47
N VAL A 258 13.49 17.34 9.88
CA VAL A 258 13.96 16.88 8.57
C VAL A 258 12.99 17.39 7.51
N LEU A 259 13.52 18.02 6.47
CA LEU A 259 12.75 18.47 5.31
C LEU A 259 13.17 17.68 4.08
N LEU A 260 12.21 17.15 3.34
CA LEU A 260 12.38 16.83 1.93
C LEU A 260 12.16 18.10 1.13
N THR A 261 12.98 18.34 0.10
CA THR A 261 12.96 19.58 -0.69
C THR A 261 12.70 19.36 -2.18
N GLY A 262 12.68 18.11 -2.64
CA GLY A 262 12.37 17.74 -4.01
C GLY A 262 12.36 16.23 -4.21
N LEU A 263 11.67 15.79 -5.27
CA LEU A 263 11.66 14.42 -5.76
C LEU A 263 11.82 14.48 -7.28
N HIS A 264 12.85 13.82 -7.81
CA HIS A 264 13.23 13.85 -9.22
C HIS A 264 13.27 12.44 -9.81
N VAL A 265 12.91 12.31 -11.09
CA VAL A 265 12.88 11.03 -11.80
C VAL A 265 14.07 10.92 -12.75
N LEU A 266 14.98 10.01 -12.46
CA LEU A 266 16.20 9.78 -13.23
C LEU A 266 16.00 8.59 -14.17
N VAL A 267 15.73 8.84 -15.45
CA VAL A 267 15.67 7.77 -16.46
C VAL A 267 17.07 7.18 -16.65
N ARG A 268 17.24 5.92 -16.27
CA ARG A 268 18.51 5.17 -16.37
C ARG A 268 18.61 4.48 -17.73
N HIS A 269 17.48 4.01 -18.25
CA HIS A 269 17.34 3.34 -19.56
C HIS A 269 15.92 3.52 -20.10
N ARG A 270 15.80 3.55 -21.44
CA ARG A 270 14.54 3.65 -22.19
C ARG A 270 14.69 2.91 -23.52
N GLN A 271 13.78 1.98 -23.80
CA GLN A 271 13.60 1.27 -25.06
C GLN A 271 12.11 1.32 -25.49
N PRO A 272 11.79 1.05 -26.76
CA PRO A 272 10.40 0.82 -27.17
C PRO A 272 9.77 -0.34 -26.42
N ALA A 273 8.45 -0.30 -26.22
CA ALA A 273 7.69 -1.47 -25.74
C ALA A 273 7.87 -2.70 -26.65
N PRO A 274 7.78 -3.93 -26.11
CA PRO A 274 7.79 -5.16 -26.90
C PRO A 274 6.60 -5.24 -27.86
N THR A 275 6.85 -5.73 -29.07
CA THR A 275 5.84 -5.95 -30.14
C THR A 275 5.52 -7.43 -30.38
N THR A 276 6.13 -8.32 -29.60
CA THR A 276 5.91 -9.76 -29.56
C THR A 276 5.64 -10.22 -28.13
N GLY A 277 5.12 -11.43 -27.94
CA GLY A 277 4.77 -11.99 -26.63
C GLY A 277 3.28 -11.85 -26.28
N ILE A 278 2.96 -12.04 -25.00
CA ILE A 278 1.60 -11.92 -24.44
C ILE A 278 1.62 -11.12 -23.13
N VAL A 279 0.45 -10.60 -22.75
CA VAL A 279 0.20 -10.03 -21.42
C VAL A 279 -0.86 -10.87 -20.72
N VAL A 280 -0.59 -11.32 -19.49
CA VAL A 280 -1.48 -12.19 -18.70
C VAL A 280 -1.72 -11.59 -17.32
N GLY A 281 -2.99 -11.35 -16.97
CA GLY A 281 -3.42 -10.97 -15.62
C GLY A 281 -3.86 -12.18 -14.80
N ASP A 282 -3.40 -12.32 -13.55
CA ASP A 282 -3.79 -13.39 -12.62
C ASP A 282 -4.96 -12.99 -11.69
N GLY A 283 -4.91 -11.77 -11.17
CA GLY A 283 -6.03 -11.03 -10.57
C GLY A 283 -6.09 -11.01 -9.04
N GLN A 284 -6.90 -10.09 -8.51
CA GLN A 284 -7.04 -9.73 -7.09
C GLN A 284 -5.81 -9.02 -6.48
N CYS A 285 -6.02 -7.78 -6.04
CA CYS A 285 -5.07 -7.00 -5.26
C CYS A 285 -5.70 -6.58 -3.93
N GLY A 286 -4.86 -6.43 -2.90
CA GLY A 286 -5.27 -5.93 -1.59
C GLY A 286 -5.75 -4.47 -1.64
N ALA A 287 -6.38 -4.03 -0.55
CA ALA A 287 -6.83 -2.64 -0.42
C ALA A 287 -5.66 -1.65 -0.47
N ALA A 288 -5.90 -0.46 -1.04
CA ALA A 288 -4.91 0.62 -1.10
C ALA A 288 -4.51 1.09 0.30
N GLN A 289 -3.22 1.37 0.48
CA GLN A 289 -2.68 2.05 1.64
C GLN A 289 -2.83 3.57 1.48
N ALA A 290 -2.96 4.32 2.56
CA ALA A 290 -2.85 5.78 2.52
C ALA A 290 -1.42 6.18 2.10
N VAL A 291 -1.30 6.91 1.01
CA VAL A 291 -0.03 7.31 0.37
C VAL A 291 -0.08 8.78 -0.03
N ARG A 292 1.09 9.37 -0.33
CA ARG A 292 1.19 10.65 -1.03
C ARG A 292 1.39 10.37 -2.53
N PRO A 293 0.36 10.48 -3.38
CA PRO A 293 0.51 10.12 -4.79
C PRO A 293 1.29 11.19 -5.58
N PHE A 294 2.24 10.73 -6.38
CA PHE A 294 2.94 11.48 -7.41
C PHE A 294 2.75 10.77 -8.75
N THR A 295 2.63 11.54 -9.82
CA THR A 295 2.63 10.98 -11.18
C THR A 295 3.83 11.46 -11.96
N THR A 296 4.31 10.63 -12.88
CA THR A 296 5.30 11.03 -13.87
C THR A 296 4.97 10.44 -15.24
N ASP A 297 5.49 11.07 -16.29
CA ASP A 297 5.37 10.66 -17.68
C ASP A 297 6.77 10.30 -18.16
N LEU A 298 7.02 9.01 -18.37
CA LEU A 298 8.34 8.50 -18.74
C LEU A 298 8.63 8.54 -20.24
N ASP A 299 7.72 9.09 -21.06
CA ASP A 299 7.95 9.28 -22.50
C ASP A 299 8.54 10.67 -22.77
N LYS A 300 8.18 11.68 -21.96
CA LYS A 300 8.78 13.03 -22.00
C LYS A 300 10.30 13.01 -21.77
N PRO A 301 11.07 13.93 -22.39
CA PRO A 301 12.47 14.15 -22.06
C PRO A 301 12.59 14.87 -20.71
N GLY A 302 13.33 14.29 -19.77
CA GLY A 302 13.42 14.79 -18.39
C GLY A 302 12.09 14.69 -17.62
N PRO A 303 11.60 13.48 -17.28
CA PRO A 303 10.35 13.30 -16.54
C PRO A 303 10.34 14.06 -15.21
N VAL A 304 9.27 14.82 -14.99
CA VAL A 304 9.01 15.52 -13.73
C VAL A 304 8.04 14.67 -12.89
N ALA A 305 8.23 14.62 -11.58
CA ALA A 305 7.24 14.08 -10.67
C ALA A 305 6.27 15.19 -10.23
N ILE A 306 4.97 14.95 -10.42
CA ILE A 306 3.91 15.90 -10.15
C ILE A 306 3.06 15.34 -9.01
N ALA A 307 3.14 15.97 -7.83
CA ALA A 307 2.29 15.62 -6.70
C ALA A 307 0.80 15.74 -7.08
N GLN A 308 0.03 14.71 -6.75
CA GLN A 308 -1.42 14.65 -6.96
C GLN A 308 -2.15 14.81 -5.63
N PRO A 309 -3.42 15.24 -5.64
CA PRO A 309 -4.27 15.06 -4.47
C PRO A 309 -4.49 13.57 -4.25
N ASP A 310 -4.36 13.12 -3.01
CA ASP A 310 -4.95 11.86 -2.59
C ASP A 310 -6.46 12.12 -2.39
N PRO A 311 -7.36 11.45 -3.14
CA PRO A 311 -8.80 11.58 -2.96
C PRO A 311 -9.29 10.96 -1.65
N GLY A 312 -8.45 10.20 -0.94
CA GLY A 312 -8.81 9.46 0.25
C GLY A 312 -9.69 8.25 -0.06
N GLY A 313 -10.41 7.79 0.95
CA GLY A 313 -11.26 6.61 0.89
C GLY A 313 -12.47 6.72 1.80
N PRO A 314 -13.30 5.67 1.93
CA PRO A 314 -14.56 5.72 2.70
C PRO A 314 -14.42 6.13 4.18
N ASN A 315 -13.21 6.06 4.75
CA ASN A 315 -12.89 6.47 6.12
C ASN A 315 -11.62 7.35 6.21
N ASP A 316 -11.11 7.85 5.07
CA ASP A 316 -9.92 8.69 5.00
C ASP A 316 -10.28 9.99 4.25
N PRO A 317 -10.12 11.19 4.85
CA PRO A 317 -10.43 12.45 4.18
C PRO A 317 -9.50 12.76 3.00
N GLY A 318 -8.45 11.97 2.78
CA GLY A 318 -7.46 12.21 1.75
C GLY A 318 -6.55 13.38 2.07
N HIS A 319 -5.69 13.72 1.13
CA HIS A 319 -4.57 14.64 1.36
C HIS A 319 -4.35 15.59 0.17
N PRO A 320 -4.04 16.88 0.44
CA PRO A 320 -3.65 17.80 -0.61
C PRO A 320 -2.32 17.37 -1.25
N PRO A 321 -2.02 17.80 -2.50
CA PRO A 321 -0.74 17.53 -3.14
C PRO A 321 0.44 17.94 -2.26
N VAL A 322 1.45 17.06 -2.15
CA VAL A 322 2.70 17.36 -1.45
C VAL A 322 3.33 18.62 -2.04
N THR A 323 3.51 19.62 -1.19
CA THR A 323 4.22 20.86 -1.51
C THR A 323 5.58 20.81 -0.82
N PHE A 324 6.66 20.98 -1.59
CA PHE A 324 8.01 21.08 -1.03
C PHE A 324 8.30 22.52 -0.55
N PRO A 325 9.03 22.72 0.56
CA PRO A 325 9.64 21.68 1.41
C PRO A 325 8.62 20.97 2.31
N PHE A 326 8.71 19.64 2.36
CA PHE A 326 7.81 18.76 3.10
C PHE A 326 8.51 18.19 4.34
N LYS A 327 7.87 18.25 5.52
CA LYS A 327 8.51 17.89 6.79
C LYS A 327 8.20 16.44 7.19
N ILE A 328 9.23 15.62 7.38
CA ILE A 328 9.11 14.30 8.03
C ILE A 328 9.11 14.50 9.56
N SER A 329 8.29 13.74 10.28
CA SER A 329 8.25 13.76 11.76
C SER A 329 8.61 12.39 12.34
N PRO A 330 9.20 12.33 13.56
CA PRO A 330 9.60 11.07 14.17
C PRO A 330 8.40 10.18 14.49
N GLY A 331 8.51 8.90 14.15
CA GLY A 331 7.47 7.90 14.42
C GLY A 331 6.26 7.90 13.48
N ASP A 332 6.24 8.77 12.46
CA ASP A 332 5.18 8.84 11.44
C ASP A 332 5.80 8.67 10.03
N PRO A 333 5.79 7.43 9.47
CA PRO A 333 6.34 7.16 8.14
C PRO A 333 5.55 7.83 7.02
N GLU A 334 6.26 8.54 6.14
CA GLU A 334 5.68 9.25 5.01
C GLU A 334 5.99 8.49 3.71
N VAL A 335 4.97 7.83 3.14
CA VAL A 335 5.09 7.04 1.90
C VAL A 335 4.69 7.89 0.70
N PHE A 336 5.64 8.16 -0.20
CA PHE A 336 5.39 8.83 -1.47
C PHE A 336 5.26 7.75 -2.56
N GLU A 337 4.07 7.58 -3.12
CA GLU A 337 3.81 6.65 -4.23
C GLU A 337 4.13 7.38 -5.54
N LEU A 338 5.18 6.98 -6.26
CA LEU A 338 5.46 7.48 -7.60
C LEU A 338 4.90 6.51 -8.64
N THR A 339 3.82 6.91 -9.32
CA THR A 339 3.17 6.12 -10.36
C THR A 339 3.47 6.68 -11.76
N ALA A 340 4.18 5.92 -12.59
CA ALA A 340 4.43 6.22 -13.99
C ALA A 340 3.14 6.05 -14.82
N LYS A 341 2.53 7.16 -15.26
CA LYS A 341 1.31 7.18 -16.08
C LYS A 341 1.63 7.37 -17.55
N ASP A 342 0.67 6.95 -18.39
CA ASP A 342 0.62 7.19 -19.85
C ASP A 342 1.90 6.85 -20.63
N THR A 343 2.72 5.97 -20.06
CA THR A 343 4.05 5.58 -20.54
C THR A 343 3.96 4.50 -21.62
N THR A 344 4.82 4.58 -22.64
CA THR A 344 4.87 3.63 -23.77
C THR A 344 6.23 2.94 -23.96
N CYS A 345 7.19 3.16 -23.06
CA CYS A 345 8.49 2.50 -23.08
C CYS A 345 8.55 1.16 -22.32
N ASP A 346 9.60 0.39 -22.62
CA ASP A 346 10.32 -0.40 -21.62
C ASP A 346 11.40 0.50 -21.00
N CYS A 347 11.21 0.92 -19.76
CA CYS A 347 12.09 1.87 -19.06
C CYS A 347 12.64 1.29 -17.76
N ALA A 348 13.84 1.73 -17.37
CA ALA A 348 14.35 1.60 -16.01
C ALA A 348 14.63 2.99 -15.42
N ILE A 349 14.08 3.28 -14.24
CA ILE A 349 14.22 4.58 -13.58
C ILE A 349 14.84 4.47 -12.19
N ALA A 350 15.47 5.54 -11.73
CA ALA A 350 15.83 5.76 -10.34
C ALA A 350 15.11 7.01 -9.83
N VAL A 351 14.92 7.13 -8.52
CA VAL A 351 14.34 8.32 -7.89
C VAL A 351 15.42 9.03 -7.10
N GLU A 352 15.53 10.35 -7.25
CA GLU A 352 16.39 11.18 -6.38
C GLU A 352 15.52 11.99 -5.42
N ILE A 353 15.82 11.90 -4.13
CA ILE A 353 15.19 12.67 -3.07
C ILE A 353 16.18 13.71 -2.56
N ASP A 354 15.79 14.99 -2.65
CA ASP A 354 16.53 16.11 -2.07
C ASP A 354 16.07 16.32 -0.63
N TRP A 355 17.00 16.50 0.30
CA TRP A 355 16.68 16.66 1.72
C TRP A 355 17.57 17.67 2.43
N VAL A 356 17.06 18.21 3.53
CA VAL A 356 17.79 19.03 4.51
C VAL A 356 17.56 18.46 5.90
N ALA A 357 18.67 18.15 6.59
CA ALA A 357 18.66 17.60 7.95
C ALA A 357 19.80 18.22 8.77
N ALA A 358 19.55 18.62 10.02
CA ALA A 358 20.51 19.31 10.89
C ALA A 358 21.25 20.48 10.20
N GLY A 359 20.53 21.25 9.37
CA GLY A 359 21.06 22.38 8.59
C GLY A 359 21.94 22.01 7.38
N LYS A 360 22.12 20.73 7.06
CA LYS A 360 22.89 20.25 5.91
C LYS A 360 21.96 19.77 4.80
N ALA A 361 22.22 20.21 3.57
CA ALA A 361 21.53 19.71 2.38
C ALA A 361 22.24 18.50 1.79
N GLY A 362 21.47 17.55 1.26
CA GLY A 362 21.98 16.38 0.56
C GLY A 362 20.95 15.78 -0.40
N LYS A 363 21.39 14.76 -1.13
CA LYS A 363 20.63 14.01 -2.13
C LYS A 363 20.76 12.52 -1.87
N THR A 364 19.67 11.77 -2.05
CA THR A 364 19.66 10.32 -1.98
C THR A 364 19.08 9.75 -3.25
N ILE A 365 19.89 8.98 -3.99
CA ILE A 365 19.45 8.26 -5.18
C ILE A 365 19.00 6.85 -4.77
N LEU A 366 17.78 6.50 -5.14
CA LEU A 366 17.13 5.21 -4.95
C LEU A 366 17.07 4.53 -6.32
N ASP A 367 17.92 3.53 -6.55
CA ASP A 367 18.09 2.92 -7.88
C ASP A 367 18.03 1.38 -7.86
N ASN A 368 17.34 0.80 -6.88
CA ASN A 368 17.10 -0.65 -6.79
C ASN A 368 18.39 -1.49 -6.90
N GLY A 369 19.43 -1.09 -6.14
CA GLY A 369 20.74 -1.76 -6.18
C GLY A 369 21.49 -1.55 -7.50
N GLY A 370 21.30 -0.40 -8.16
CA GLY A 370 21.85 -0.07 -9.47
C GLY A 370 21.02 -0.55 -10.67
N HIS A 371 20.07 -1.48 -10.49
CA HIS A 371 19.26 -2.04 -11.58
C HIS A 371 18.18 -1.08 -12.11
N GLY A 372 17.76 -0.11 -11.29
CA GLY A 372 16.57 0.71 -11.51
C GLY A 372 15.26 -0.04 -11.22
N PHE A 373 14.19 0.73 -11.11
CA PHE A 373 12.82 0.25 -11.06
C PHE A 373 12.30 0.14 -12.49
N SER A 374 11.91 -1.07 -12.90
CA SER A 374 11.41 -1.35 -14.25
C SER A 374 9.97 -0.89 -14.42
N VAL A 375 9.71 -0.15 -15.49
CA VAL A 375 8.37 0.26 -15.93
C VAL A 375 8.19 -0.24 -17.36
N LEU A 376 7.29 -1.19 -17.56
CA LEU A 376 7.06 -1.84 -18.84
C LEU A 376 5.62 -1.57 -19.32
N ALA A 377 5.51 -0.85 -20.42
CA ALA A 377 4.30 -0.79 -21.22
C ALA A 377 4.29 -1.90 -22.28
N ALA A 378 3.12 -2.44 -22.60
CA ALA A 378 2.94 -3.41 -23.68
C ALA A 378 1.55 -3.27 -24.37
N PRO A 379 1.11 -2.05 -24.73
CA PRO A 379 -0.30 -1.74 -25.02
C PRO A 379 -0.86 -2.45 -26.27
N ASP A 380 0.00 -2.81 -27.22
CA ASP A 380 -0.37 -3.44 -28.50
C ASP A 380 -0.30 -4.97 -28.46
N LEU A 381 0.12 -5.57 -27.34
CA LEU A 381 0.21 -7.03 -27.20
C LEU A 381 -1.14 -7.69 -26.94
N PRO A 382 -1.34 -8.95 -27.38
CA PRO A 382 -2.53 -9.73 -27.05
C PRO A 382 -2.60 -9.95 -25.53
N ALA A 383 -3.69 -9.45 -24.94
CA ALA A 383 -3.95 -9.45 -23.52
C ALA A 383 -4.94 -10.55 -23.11
N TYR A 384 -4.69 -11.18 -21.97
CA TYR A 384 -5.47 -12.28 -21.44
C TYR A 384 -5.66 -12.15 -19.93
N GLN A 385 -6.81 -12.58 -19.43
CA GLN A 385 -7.07 -12.78 -18.01
C GLN A 385 -7.08 -14.28 -17.71
N LEU A 386 -6.46 -14.71 -16.61
CA LEU A 386 -6.62 -16.08 -16.11
C LEU A 386 -8.03 -16.29 -15.57
N GLY A 387 -8.64 -17.41 -15.94
CA GLY A 387 -9.98 -17.78 -15.51
C GLY A 387 -10.27 -19.28 -15.71
N GLY A 388 -11.54 -19.64 -15.51
CA GLY A 388 -11.96 -21.03 -15.35
C GLY A 388 -11.93 -21.48 -13.88
N PRO A 389 -12.35 -22.72 -13.56
CA PRO A 389 -12.49 -23.17 -12.17
C PRO A 389 -11.19 -23.23 -11.35
N HIS A 390 -10.03 -23.14 -12.01
CA HIS A 390 -8.71 -23.22 -11.38
C HIS A 390 -7.78 -22.05 -11.79
N ASN A 391 -8.33 -20.99 -12.39
CA ASN A 391 -7.57 -19.89 -13.01
C ASN A 391 -6.48 -20.39 -13.98
N ASP A 392 -6.77 -21.47 -14.70
CA ASP A 392 -5.85 -22.24 -15.53
C ASP A 392 -5.91 -21.87 -17.03
N LYS A 393 -6.83 -20.98 -17.42
CA LYS A 393 -7.12 -20.71 -18.84
C LYS A 393 -7.00 -19.23 -19.17
N LEU A 394 -6.25 -18.93 -20.23
CA LEU A 394 -6.22 -17.59 -20.84
C LEU A 394 -7.57 -17.28 -21.50
N VAL A 395 -8.29 -16.31 -20.95
CA VAL A 395 -9.49 -15.70 -21.54
C VAL A 395 -9.07 -14.39 -22.20
N PRO A 396 -9.32 -14.16 -23.51
CA PRO A 396 -8.97 -12.89 -24.15
C PRO A 396 -9.60 -11.68 -23.45
N ALA A 397 -8.78 -10.68 -23.17
CA ALA A 397 -9.15 -9.44 -22.49
C ALA A 397 -8.63 -8.23 -23.27
N LYS A 398 -8.98 -7.01 -22.86
CA LYS A 398 -8.30 -5.80 -23.36
C LYS A 398 -7.16 -5.44 -22.42
N TYR A 399 -6.04 -4.97 -22.96
CA TYR A 399 -4.89 -4.50 -22.17
C TYR A 399 -5.30 -3.52 -21.06
N LYS A 400 -6.11 -2.50 -21.38
CA LYS A 400 -6.55 -1.50 -20.40
C LYS A 400 -7.31 -2.13 -19.23
N ASP A 401 -8.24 -3.03 -19.52
CA ASP A 401 -9.12 -3.70 -18.56
C ASP A 401 -8.32 -4.54 -17.53
N ILE A 402 -7.13 -5.07 -17.88
CA ILE A 402 -6.27 -5.88 -16.98
C ILE A 402 -4.99 -5.18 -16.48
N VAL A 403 -4.63 -4.02 -17.02
CA VAL A 403 -3.38 -3.29 -16.67
C VAL A 403 -3.63 -1.99 -15.90
N LEU A 404 -4.77 -1.32 -16.13
CA LEU A 404 -5.03 0.03 -15.58
C LEU A 404 -6.06 0.05 -14.44
N GLY A 405 -6.77 -1.06 -14.22
CA GLY A 405 -7.97 -1.08 -13.38
C GLY A 405 -9.17 -0.39 -14.06
N SER A 406 -10.24 -0.20 -13.30
CA SER A 406 -11.47 0.51 -13.71
C SER A 406 -12.08 1.25 -12.52
#